data_AF-A0A2G2UVT4-F1
#
_entry.id   AF-A0A2G2UVT4-F1
#
_cell.length_a   1.000
_cell.length_b   1.000
_cell.length_c   1.000
_cell.angle_alpha   90.00
_cell.angle_beta   90.00
_cell.angle_gamma   90.00
#
_symmetry.space_group_name_H-M   'P 1'
#
loop_
_entity.id
_entity.type
_entity.pdbx_description
1 polymer ?
#
loop_
_entity_poly.entity_id
_entity_poly.type
_entity_poly.pdbx_seq_one_letter_code
_entity_poly.pdbx_strand_id
1 'polypeptide(L)'
;MQLVSASVFPMVLKSAVKLDLLEIMAKAGPGAFISPSELAAQLPTKNPEAPVMLDRMFRLLATCSVLNCTLTTLYDGRVERLYSLPQCASS
;
A
#
# COMPACT_ATOMS: atom_id res chain seq x y z
N MET A 1 -6.55 10.66 -21.38
CA MET A 1 -5.64 11.15 -20.32
C MET A 1 -4.66 10.09 -19.77
N GLN A 2 -4.93 8.77 -19.84
CA GLN A 2 -4.06 7.73 -19.26
C GLN A 2 -2.61 7.70 -19.81
N LEU A 3 -2.40 8.01 -21.10
CA LEU A 3 -1.07 8.04 -21.72
C LEU A 3 -0.16 9.13 -21.14
N VAL A 4 -0.73 10.28 -20.76
CA VAL A 4 0.04 11.40 -20.19
C VAL A 4 0.56 11.06 -18.78
N SER A 5 -0.16 10.20 -18.05
CA SER A 5 0.19 9.73 -16.72
C SER A 5 0.79 8.32 -16.70
N ALA A 6 1.15 7.74 -17.85
CA ALA A 6 1.61 6.36 -17.95
C ALA A 6 2.92 6.11 -17.17
N SER A 7 3.74 7.15 -16.96
CA SER A 7 4.96 7.09 -16.17
C SER A 7 4.73 7.07 -14.66
N VAL A 8 3.53 7.44 -14.18
CA VAL A 8 3.24 7.53 -12.74
C VAL A 8 3.28 6.14 -12.09
N PHE A 9 2.65 5.14 -12.71
CA PHE A 9 2.67 3.77 -12.21
C PHE A 9 4.09 3.20 -12.03
N PRO A 10 4.96 3.16 -13.06
CA PRO A 10 6.30 2.60 -12.90
C PRO A 10 7.14 3.39 -11.90
N MET A 11 6.94 4.71 -11.76
CA MET A 11 7.61 5.50 -10.72
C MET A 11 7.15 5.12 -9.31
N VAL A 12 5.85 4.95 -9.09
CA VAL A 12 5.31 4.55 -7.78
C VAL A 12 5.74 3.13 -7.43
N LEU A 13 5.68 2.19 -8.37
CA LEU A 13 6.14 0.82 -8.15
C LEU A 13 7.64 0.79 -7.80
N LYS A 14 8.47 1.54 -8.55
CA LYS A 14 9.90 1.67 -8.26
C LYS A 14 10.15 2.23 -6.86
N SER A 15 9.40 3.23 -6.44
CA SER A 15 9.50 3.80 -5.09
C SER A 15 9.07 2.80 -4.01
N ALA A 16 8.01 2.03 -4.25
CA ALA A 16 7.55 1.01 -3.32
C ALA A 16 8.59 -0.11 -3.11
N VAL A 17 9.29 -0.50 -4.18
CA VAL A 17 10.43 -1.44 -4.08
C VAL A 17 11.61 -0.81 -3.35
N LYS A 18 11.99 0.44 -3.67
CA LYS A 18 13.13 1.12 -3.03
C LYS A 18 12.96 1.36 -1.53
N LEU A 19 11.72 1.51 -1.08
CA LEU A 19 11.37 1.71 0.33
C LEU A 19 11.08 0.37 1.04
N ASP A 20 11.31 -0.77 0.38
CA ASP A 20 11.05 -2.12 0.88
C ASP A 20 9.60 -2.32 1.35
N LEU A 21 8.64 -1.55 0.82
CA LEU A 21 7.25 -1.57 1.31
C LEU A 21 6.62 -2.95 1.12
N LEU A 22 6.84 -3.56 -0.05
CA LEU A 22 6.28 -4.88 -0.37
C LEU A 22 6.86 -5.98 0.52
N GLU A 23 8.14 -5.86 0.88
CA GLU A 23 8.82 -6.81 1.77
C GLU A 23 8.32 -6.66 3.22
N ILE A 24 8.10 -5.42 3.68
CA ILE A 24 7.48 -5.15 4.98
C ILE A 24 6.06 -5.75 5.03
N MET A 25 5.28 -5.61 3.97
CA MET A 25 3.96 -6.24 3.86
C MET A 25 4.05 -7.77 3.88
N ALA A 26 5.02 -8.36 3.16
CA ALA A 26 5.21 -9.80 3.11
C ALA A 26 5.53 -10.40 4.50
N LYS A 27 6.28 -9.66 5.33
CA LYS A 27 6.62 -10.07 6.70
C LYS A 27 5.41 -10.11 7.64
N ALA A 28 4.33 -9.39 7.35
CA ALA A 28 3.08 -9.49 8.11
C ALA A 28 2.38 -10.86 7.90
N GLY A 29 2.75 -11.59 6.84
CA GLY A 29 2.28 -12.92 6.54
C GLY A 29 1.31 -13.00 5.35
N PRO A 30 1.08 -14.22 4.81
CA PRO A 30 0.21 -14.41 3.65
C PRO A 30 -1.23 -13.95 3.91
N GLY A 31 -1.74 -13.07 3.05
CA GLY A 31 -3.10 -12.53 3.17
C GLY A 31 -3.29 -11.52 4.31
N ALA A 32 -2.23 -11.14 5.03
CA ALA A 32 -2.30 -10.11 6.05
C ALA A 32 -2.65 -8.75 5.42
N PHE A 33 -3.59 -8.06 6.04
CA PHE A 33 -3.96 -6.69 5.68
C PHE A 33 -3.26 -5.72 6.64
N ILE A 34 -2.66 -4.68 6.09
CA ILE A 34 -1.93 -3.65 6.85
C ILE A 34 -2.44 -2.25 6.49
N SER A 35 -2.52 -1.39 7.49
CA SER A 35 -2.87 0.02 7.27
C SER A 35 -1.64 0.84 6.83
N PRO A 36 -1.82 1.94 6.07
CA PRO A 36 -0.73 2.87 5.76
C PRO A 36 -0.06 3.44 7.02
N SER A 37 -0.82 3.64 8.09
CA SER A 37 -0.35 4.14 9.38
C SER A 37 0.58 3.15 10.07
N GLU A 38 0.19 1.87 10.09
CA GLU A 38 0.99 0.79 10.66
C GLU A 38 2.27 0.55 9.85
N LEU A 39 2.19 0.60 8.52
CA LEU A 39 3.37 0.46 7.67
C LEU A 39 4.32 1.65 7.81
N ALA A 40 3.79 2.88 7.90
CA ALA A 40 4.61 4.07 8.17
C ALA A 40 5.38 3.97 9.49
N ALA A 41 4.77 3.40 10.53
CA ALA A 41 5.41 3.22 11.83
C ALA A 41 6.60 2.24 11.81
N GLN A 42 6.67 1.35 10.82
CA GLN A 42 7.79 0.42 10.61
C GLN A 42 8.94 1.03 9.80
N LEU A 43 8.71 2.18 9.15
CA LEU A 43 9.74 2.87 8.39
C LEU A 43 10.58 3.77 9.31
N PRO A 44 11.88 3.92 9.06
CA PRO A 44 12.75 4.84 9.79
C PRO A 44 12.51 6.29 9.35
N THR A 45 11.28 6.79 9.52
CA THR A 45 10.85 8.13 9.10
C THR A 45 10.26 8.91 10.25
N LYS A 46 10.43 10.23 10.22
CA LYS A 46 9.77 11.19 11.12
C LYS A 46 8.72 12.02 10.41
N ASN A 47 8.42 11.70 9.15
CA ASN A 47 7.49 12.46 8.34
C ASN A 47 6.03 12.17 8.79
N PRO A 48 5.30 13.15 9.36
CA PRO A 48 3.91 12.94 9.77
C PRO A 48 2.97 12.64 8.59
N GLU A 49 3.36 13.05 7.37
CA GLU A 49 2.59 12.79 6.14
C GLU A 49 2.87 11.41 5.53
N ALA A 50 3.76 10.59 6.13
CA ALA A 50 4.11 9.28 5.59
C ALA A 50 2.88 8.36 5.41
N PRO A 51 1.94 8.22 6.36
CA PRO A 51 0.74 7.41 6.17
C PRO A 51 -0.09 7.84 4.96
N VAL A 52 -0.27 9.16 4.78
CA VAL A 52 -1.06 9.72 3.67
C VAL A 52 -0.36 9.49 2.33
N MET A 53 0.97 9.63 2.29
CA MET A 53 1.77 9.37 1.09
C MET A 53 1.71 7.89 0.70
N LEU A 54 1.84 6.99 1.67
CA LEU A 54 1.71 5.55 1.47
C LEU A 54 0.31 5.17 0.99
N ASP A 55 -0.77 5.72 1.58
CA ASP A 55 -2.13 5.47 1.10
C ASP A 55 -2.30 5.84 -0.37
N ARG A 56 -1.74 6.98 -0.80
CA ARG A 56 -1.79 7.41 -2.21
C ARG A 56 -1.03 6.46 -3.14
N MET A 57 0.15 6.01 -2.72
CA MET A 57 0.94 5.03 -3.47
C MET A 57 0.22 3.69 -3.58
N PHE A 58 -0.25 3.15 -2.46
CA PHE A 58 -0.92 1.86 -2.42
C PHE A 58 -2.25 1.87 -3.13
N ARG A 59 -3.00 2.98 -3.08
CA ARG A 59 -4.22 3.12 -3.88
C ARG A 59 -3.94 3.01 -5.38
N LEU A 60 -2.86 3.64 -5.87
CA LEU A 60 -2.47 3.51 -7.28
C LEU A 60 -2.09 2.06 -7.61
N LEU A 61 -1.28 1.42 -6.76
CA LEU A 61 -0.88 0.03 -6.96
C LEU A 61 -2.08 -0.94 -6.93
N ALA A 62 -3.05 -0.69 -6.06
CA ALA A 62 -4.29 -1.46 -5.98
C ALA A 62 -5.16 -1.28 -7.24
N THR A 63 -5.24 -0.06 -7.81
CA THR A 63 -5.94 0.15 -9.09
C THR A 63 -5.28 -0.56 -10.28
N CYS A 64 -4.01 -0.96 -10.13
CA CYS A 64 -3.25 -1.74 -11.10
C CYS A 64 -3.12 -3.22 -10.70
N SER A 65 -3.93 -3.70 -9.75
CA SER A 65 -3.96 -5.09 -9.27
C SER A 65 -2.64 -5.62 -8.69
N VAL A 66 -1.73 -4.72 -8.28
CA VAL A 66 -0.48 -5.09 -7.59
C VAL A 66 -0.74 -5.40 -6.12
N LEU A 67 -1.75 -4.76 -5.53
CA LEU A 67 -2.18 -4.93 -4.14
C LEU A 67 -3.69 -5.17 -4.10
N ASN A 68 -4.16 -5.92 -3.10
CA ASN A 68 -5.56 -5.91 -2.72
C ASN A 68 -5.83 -4.71 -1.82
N CYS A 69 -7.06 -4.19 -1.87
CA CYS A 69 -7.52 -3.11 -1.01
C CYS A 69 -8.86 -3.51 -0.40
N THR A 70 -9.00 -3.34 0.92
CA THR A 70 -10.29 -3.44 1.62
C THR A 70 -10.52 -2.20 2.45
N LEU A 71 -11.78 -1.98 2.85
CA LEU A 71 -12.18 -0.89 3.73
C LEU A 71 -12.55 -1.46 5.09
N THR A 72 -12.06 -0.84 6.14
CA THR A 72 -12.47 -1.12 7.52
C THR A 72 -13.06 0.14 8.15
N THR A 73 -14.08 -0.04 8.98
CA THR A 73 -14.68 1.07 9.74
C THR A 73 -14.12 1.02 11.16
N LEU A 74 -13.51 2.11 11.59
CA LEU A 74 -12.96 2.29 12.93
C LEU A 74 -14.09 2.57 13.92
N TYR A 75 -13.78 2.45 15.22
CA TYR A 75 -14.74 2.65 16.32
C TYR A 75 -15.34 4.07 16.35
N ASP A 76 -14.62 5.05 15.82
CA ASP A 76 -15.05 6.45 15.73
C ASP A 76 -15.84 6.77 14.45
N GLY A 77 -16.16 5.75 13.66
CA GLY A 77 -16.91 5.87 12.40
C GLY A 77 -16.05 6.30 11.21
N ARG A 78 -14.74 6.52 11.37
CA ARG A 78 -13.85 6.78 10.24
C ARG A 78 -13.62 5.50 9.44
N VAL A 79 -13.42 5.66 8.13
CA VAL A 79 -13.09 4.55 7.24
C VAL A 79 -11.61 4.60 6.90
N GLU A 80 -10.93 3.46 7.06
CA GLU A 80 -9.53 3.28 6.70
C GLU A 80 -9.39 2.22 5.61
N ARG A 81 -8.41 2.40 4.71
CA ARG A 81 -8.02 1.39 3.71
C ARG A 81 -6.96 0.49 4.31
N LEU A 82 -7.15 -0.81 4.14
CA LEU A 82 -6.11 -1.80 4.41
C LEU A 82 -5.66 -2.43 3.09
N TYR A 83 -4.39 -2.75 3.01
CA TYR A 83 -3.77 -3.31 1.82
C TYR A 83 -3.16 -4.67 2.10
N SER A 84 -3.22 -5.59 1.14
CA SER A 84 -2.54 -6.89 1.21
C SER A 84 -1.82 -7.16 -0.10
N LEU A 85 -0.80 -8.02 -0.03
CA LEU A 85 -0.27 -8.64 -1.25
C LEU A 85 -1.31 -9.62 -1.83
N PRO A 86 -1.42 -9.74 -3.16
CA PRO A 86 -2.19 -10.79 -3.80
C PRO A 86 -1.63 -12.15 -3.39
N GLN A 87 -2.50 -13.09 -3.03
CA GLN A 87 -2.07 -14.48 -2.86
C GLN A 87 -1.84 -15.04 -4.27
N CYS A 88 -0.65 -15.57 -4.55
CA CYS A 88 -0.50 -16.49 -5.66
C CYS A 88 -1.45 -17.66 -5.39
N ALA A 89 -2.42 -17.90 -6.27
CA ALA A 89 -3.20 -19.12 -6.22
C ALA A 89 -2.22 -20.29 -6.29
N SER A 90 -2.09 -21.05 -5.21
CA SER A 90 -1.42 -22.34 -5.23
C SER A 90 -2.25 -23.24 -6.14
N SER A 91 -1.76 -23.44 -7.37
CA SER A 91 -2.22 -24.49 -8.28
C SER A 91 -1.94 -25.87 -7.70
#